data_AF-A0A0X8D256-F1
#
_entry.id   AF-A0A0X8D256-F1
#
_cell.length_a   1.000
_cell.length_b   1.000
_cell.length_c   1.000
_cell.angle_alpha   90.00
_cell.angle_beta   90.00
_cell.angle_gamma   90.00
#
_symmetry.space_group_name_H-M   'P 1'
#
loop_
_entity.id
_entity.type
_entity.pdbx_description
1 polymer ?
#
loop_
_entity_poly.entity_id
_entity_poly.type
_entity_poly.pdbx_seq_one_letter_code
_entity_poly.pdbx_strand_id
1 'polypeptide(L)'
;MKEILFYISAAMSISFLLFILAFYALIGKKENKSDLAVIGPEYFDVPIWRGKVKEVIHNDNVHATEMDIIVYSKSIFIGFASQGFPFVSIHAGDIIKVHYQRHSVSIQVKEGNGQSAYVTIKGAGEKPLLQFARKAEFIASRARKAGLFS
;
A
#
# COMPACT_ATOMS: atom_id res chain seq x y z
N MET A 1 -11.44 -31.90 54.92
CA MET A 1 -10.82 -32.46 53.69
C MET A 1 -11.70 -32.30 52.45
N LYS A 2 -12.98 -32.71 52.46
CA LYS A 2 -13.88 -32.58 51.29
C LYS A 2 -14.09 -31.13 50.81
N GLU A 3 -14.22 -30.20 51.75
CA GLU A 3 -14.36 -28.76 51.43
C GLU A 3 -13.12 -28.17 50.75
N ILE A 4 -11.93 -28.56 51.22
CA ILE A 4 -10.65 -28.13 50.62
C ILE A 4 -10.53 -28.63 49.18
N LEU A 5 -10.93 -29.89 48.92
CA LEU A 5 -10.97 -30.43 47.56
C LEU A 5 -11.96 -29.68 46.66
N PHE A 6 -13.10 -29.24 47.22
CA PHE A 6 -14.07 -28.42 46.48
C PHE A 6 -13.48 -27.05 46.09
N TYR A 7 -12.82 -26.36 47.02
CA TYR A 7 -12.16 -25.07 46.74
C TYR A 7 -11.04 -25.19 45.69
N ILE A 8 -10.23 -26.26 45.73
CA ILE A 8 -9.20 -26.49 44.73
C ILE A 8 -9.83 -26.73 43.36
N SER A 9 -10.90 -27.54 43.29
CA SER A 9 -11.60 -27.80 42.01
C SER A 9 -12.25 -26.54 41.42
N ALA A 10 -12.79 -25.66 42.28
CA ALA A 10 -13.36 -24.37 41.88
C ALA A 10 -12.28 -23.41 41.38
N ALA A 11 -11.14 -23.33 42.07
CA ALA A 11 -10.03 -22.47 41.65
C ALA A 11 -9.43 -22.91 40.30
N MET A 12 -9.31 -24.22 40.07
CA MET A 12 -8.82 -24.77 38.80
C MET A 12 -9.77 -24.47 37.64
N SER A 13 -11.08 -24.58 37.86
CA SER A 13 -12.09 -24.29 36.83
C SER A 13 -12.15 -22.80 36.48
N ILE A 14 -12.02 -21.90 37.46
CA ILE A 14 -11.91 -20.45 37.22
C ILE A 14 -10.64 -20.12 36.43
N SER A 15 -9.51 -20.72 36.79
CA SER A 15 -8.22 -20.49 36.11
C SER A 15 -8.27 -20.94 34.64
N PHE A 16 -8.92 -22.07 34.37
CA PHE A 16 -9.11 -22.57 33.01
C PHE A 16 -10.03 -21.67 32.17
N LEU A 17 -11.11 -21.15 32.78
CA LEU A 17 -12.02 -20.20 32.12
C LEU A 17 -11.30 -18.90 31.72
N LEU A 18 -10.49 -18.34 32.64
CA LEU A 18 -9.72 -17.12 32.40
C LEU A 18 -8.67 -17.32 31.31
N PHE A 19 -8.04 -18.51 31.25
CA PHE A 19 -7.08 -18.84 30.21
C PHE A 19 -7.73 -18.88 28.81
N ILE A 20 -8.93 -19.47 28.70
CA ILE A 20 -9.69 -19.48 27.43
C ILE A 20 -10.06 -18.06 27.01
N LEU A 21 -10.54 -17.22 27.93
CA LEU A 21 -10.88 -15.82 27.64
C LEU A 21 -9.67 -15.01 27.19
N ALA A 22 -8.50 -15.20 27.82
CA ALA A 22 -7.26 -14.56 27.41
C ALA A 22 -6.81 -15.01 26.02
N PHE A 23 -6.97 -16.30 25.70
CA PHE A 23 -6.67 -16.85 24.38
C PHE A 23 -7.59 -16.27 23.28
N TYR A 24 -8.89 -16.15 23.55
CA TYR A 24 -9.83 -15.48 22.65
C TYR A 24 -9.55 -13.99 22.49
N ALA A 25 -9.13 -13.29 23.55
CA ALA A 25 -8.71 -11.89 23.46
C ALA A 25 -7.45 -11.70 22.60
N LEU A 26 -6.50 -12.65 22.67
CA LEU A 26 -5.29 -12.64 21.84
C LEU A 26 -5.60 -12.96 20.36
N ILE A 27 -6.50 -13.91 20.09
CA ILE A 27 -6.90 -14.28 18.72
C ILE A 27 -7.83 -13.23 18.10
N GLY A 28 -8.64 -12.55 18.91
CA GLY A 28 -9.50 -11.44 18.48
C GLY A 28 -8.73 -10.19 18.06
N LYS A 29 -7.44 -10.08 18.42
CA LYS A 29 -6.51 -9.05 17.92
C LYS A 29 -5.96 -9.40 16.53
N LYS A 30 -6.83 -9.90 15.64
CA LYS A 30 -6.55 -9.83 14.21
C LYS A 30 -6.63 -8.35 13.86
N GLU A 31 -5.53 -7.76 13.39
CA GLU A 31 -5.51 -6.41 12.82
C GLU A 31 -6.74 -6.27 11.92
N ASN A 32 -7.71 -5.52 12.42
CA ASN A 32 -8.85 -5.11 11.65
C ASN A 32 -8.25 -4.15 10.61
N LYS A 33 -7.85 -4.69 9.44
CA LYS A 33 -7.70 -3.90 8.23
C LYS A 33 -9.08 -3.35 7.96
N SER A 34 -9.37 -2.22 8.59
CA SER A 34 -10.59 -1.47 8.44
C SER A 34 -10.77 -1.22 6.95
N ASP A 35 -11.70 -1.93 6.33
CA ASP A 35 -12.11 -1.77 4.94
C ASP A 35 -12.92 -0.47 4.73
N LEU A 36 -12.72 0.50 5.62
CA LEU A 36 -13.40 1.79 5.68
C LEU A 36 -12.33 2.87 5.85
N ALA A 37 -11.93 3.46 4.72
CA ALA A 37 -11.19 4.71 4.71
C ALA A 37 -12.16 5.85 5.06
N VAL A 38 -12.08 6.36 6.28
CA VAL A 38 -12.79 7.57 6.69
C VAL A 38 -12.11 8.76 6.01
N ILE A 39 -12.82 9.41 5.09
CA ILE A 39 -12.35 10.60 4.36
C ILE A 39 -12.74 11.83 5.18
N GLY A 40 -11.82 12.33 6.01
CA GLY A 40 -11.90 13.67 6.59
C GLY A 40 -11.10 14.68 5.74
N PRO A 41 -11.51 15.96 5.69
CA PRO A 41 -10.89 16.98 4.84
C PRO A 41 -9.44 17.36 5.22
N GLU A 42 -8.92 16.86 6.35
CA GLU A 42 -7.58 17.15 6.85
C GLU A 42 -6.61 15.94 6.86
N TYR A 43 -7.05 14.77 6.38
CA TYR A 43 -6.20 13.59 6.35
C TYR A 43 -5.49 13.45 4.99
N PHE A 44 -4.16 13.57 5.04
CA PHE A 44 -3.19 13.21 4.01
C PHE A 44 -3.68 12.06 3.11
N ASP A 45 -3.46 12.23 1.80
CA ASP A 45 -3.71 11.25 0.73
C ASP A 45 -3.49 9.82 1.26
N VAL A 46 -4.57 9.08 1.54
CA VAL A 46 -4.47 7.75 2.12
C VAL A 46 -3.86 6.82 1.07
N PRO A 47 -2.77 6.09 1.38
CA PRO A 47 -2.15 5.21 0.42
C PRO A 47 -3.08 4.04 0.10
N ILE A 48 -3.43 3.91 -1.17
CA ILE A 48 -4.27 2.85 -1.72
C ILE A 48 -3.45 1.56 -1.87
N TRP A 49 -2.12 1.69 -2.06
CA TRP A 49 -1.21 0.57 -2.14
C TRP A 49 0.21 1.00 -1.77
N ARG A 50 0.98 0.06 -1.20
CA ARG A 50 2.39 0.23 -0.87
C ARG A 50 3.18 -1.01 -1.29
N GLY A 51 4.39 -0.80 -1.78
CA GLY A 51 5.31 -1.86 -2.12
C GLY A 51 6.75 -1.37 -2.17
N LYS A 52 7.66 -2.29 -2.48
CA LYS A 52 9.09 -2.01 -2.64
C LYS A 52 9.54 -2.45 -4.02
N VAL A 53 10.50 -1.72 -4.59
CA VAL A 53 11.09 -1.97 -5.90
C VAL A 53 12.60 -1.78 -5.79
N LYS A 54 13.38 -2.37 -6.70
CA LYS A 54 14.85 -2.29 -6.63
C LYS A 54 15.47 -1.42 -7.70
N GLU A 55 14.70 -1.06 -8.71
CA GLU A 55 15.20 -0.30 -9.84
C GLU A 55 14.10 0.59 -10.38
N VAL A 56 14.42 1.86 -10.57
CA VAL A 56 13.56 2.84 -11.22
C VAL A 56 14.38 3.54 -12.29
N ILE A 57 13.88 3.53 -13.50
CA ILE A 57 14.45 4.19 -14.66
C ILE A 57 13.53 5.35 -15.01
N HIS A 58 14.04 6.57 -15.02
CA HIS A 58 13.32 7.75 -15.47
C HIS A 58 14.12 8.41 -16.58
N ASN A 59 13.61 8.31 -17.81
CA ASN A 59 14.33 8.68 -19.03
C ASN A 59 15.68 7.93 -19.09
N ASP A 60 16.82 8.64 -18.98
CA ASP A 60 18.16 8.05 -19.01
C ASP A 60 18.77 7.76 -17.62
N ASN A 61 18.07 8.15 -16.55
CA ASN A 61 18.58 7.97 -15.19
C ASN A 61 18.12 6.64 -14.61
N VAL A 62 19.08 5.79 -14.23
CA VAL A 62 18.83 4.50 -13.59
C VAL A 62 19.18 4.58 -12.11
N HIS A 63 18.19 4.34 -11.26
CA HIS A 63 18.36 4.24 -9.82
C HIS A 63 18.17 2.80 -9.38
N ALA A 64 19.28 2.08 -9.18
CA ALA A 64 19.30 0.70 -8.71
C ALA A 64 19.46 0.63 -7.19
N THR A 65 18.39 0.90 -6.45
CA THR A 65 18.33 0.79 -4.98
C THR A 65 16.93 0.39 -4.52
N GLU A 66 16.82 -0.19 -3.32
CA GLU A 66 15.52 -0.57 -2.77
C GLU A 66 14.71 0.67 -2.36
N MET A 67 13.71 1.02 -3.16
CA MET A 67 12.85 2.18 -2.96
C MET A 67 11.43 1.76 -2.60
N ASP A 68 10.75 2.61 -1.83
CA ASP A 68 9.33 2.48 -1.56
C ASP A 68 8.53 3.05 -2.73
N ILE A 69 7.53 2.30 -3.17
CA ILE A 69 6.46 2.80 -4.04
C ILE A 69 5.18 2.89 -3.25
N ILE A 70 4.56 4.05 -3.28
CA ILE A 70 3.30 4.32 -2.61
C ILE A 70 2.34 4.93 -3.63
N VAL A 71 1.19 4.28 -3.81
CA VAL A 71 0.13 4.78 -4.68
C VAL A 71 -0.92 5.45 -3.81
N TYR A 72 -1.10 6.75 -4.01
CA TYR A 72 -2.12 7.58 -3.39
C TYR A 72 -3.32 7.75 -4.32
N SER A 73 -4.34 8.49 -3.87
CA SER A 73 -5.54 8.70 -4.69
C SER A 73 -5.30 9.61 -5.91
N LYS A 74 -4.32 10.53 -5.80
CA LYS A 74 -4.00 11.53 -6.81
C LYS A 74 -2.56 11.45 -7.33
N SER A 75 -1.71 10.61 -6.76
CA SER A 75 -0.30 10.55 -7.15
C SER A 75 0.33 9.18 -6.85
N ILE A 76 1.50 8.97 -7.44
CA ILE A 76 2.41 7.87 -7.12
C ILE A 76 3.69 8.48 -6.58
N PHE A 77 4.12 8.01 -5.42
CA PHE A 77 5.41 8.33 -4.81
C PHE A 77 6.36 7.16 -5.04
N ILE A 78 7.59 7.47 -5.45
CA ILE A 78 8.67 6.51 -5.59
C ILE A 78 9.92 7.12 -4.93
N GLY A 79 10.39 6.53 -3.85
CA GLY A 79 11.62 6.95 -3.17
C GLY A 79 11.76 6.40 -1.76
N PHE A 80 12.41 7.15 -0.87
CA PHE A 80 12.62 6.70 0.51
C PHE A 80 11.56 7.31 1.43
N ALA A 81 10.48 6.56 1.70
CA ALA A 81 9.35 7.08 2.47
C ALA A 81 9.75 7.49 3.89
N SER A 82 10.71 6.77 4.50
CA SER A 82 11.23 7.09 5.83
C SER A 82 12.00 8.41 5.91
N GLN A 83 12.55 8.87 4.78
CA GLN A 83 13.31 10.12 4.70
C GLN A 83 12.49 11.27 4.11
N GLY A 84 11.27 10.99 3.63
CA GLY A 84 10.41 12.00 3.00
C GLY A 84 10.90 12.49 1.64
N PHE A 85 11.88 11.81 1.02
CA PHE A 85 12.47 12.23 -0.25
C PHE A 85 11.88 11.44 -1.43
N PRO A 86 11.02 12.05 -2.26
CA PRO A 86 10.60 11.46 -3.53
C PRO A 86 11.75 11.58 -4.55
N PHE A 87 12.11 10.47 -5.20
CA PHE A 87 12.90 10.53 -6.44
C PHE A 87 12.01 10.78 -7.64
N VAL A 88 10.84 10.16 -7.65
CA VAL A 88 9.83 10.36 -8.69
C VAL A 88 8.47 10.55 -8.01
N SER A 89 7.78 11.63 -8.38
CA SER A 89 6.39 11.85 -8.03
C SER A 89 5.59 12.00 -9.32
N ILE A 90 4.59 11.14 -9.49
CA ILE A 90 3.75 11.11 -10.70
C ILE A 90 2.34 11.53 -10.30
N HIS A 91 1.82 12.63 -10.85
CA HIS A 91 0.41 12.97 -10.66
C HIS A 91 -0.48 12.07 -11.52
N ALA A 92 -1.61 11.65 -10.97
CA ALA A 92 -2.55 10.75 -11.65
C ALA A 92 -3.09 11.35 -12.97
N GLY A 93 -3.22 12.67 -13.04
CA GLY A 93 -3.64 13.40 -14.26
C GLY A 93 -2.62 13.39 -15.38
N ASP A 94 -1.33 13.20 -15.05
CA ASP A 94 -0.25 13.19 -16.02
C ASP A 94 0.02 11.78 -16.58
N ILE A 95 -0.59 10.73 -15.99
CA ILE A 95 -0.44 9.36 -16.47
C ILE A 95 -1.22 9.18 -17.78
N ILE A 96 -0.48 8.97 -18.86
CA ILE A 96 -1.04 8.70 -20.19
C ILE A 96 -1.41 7.23 -20.29
N LYS A 97 -0.45 6.35 -19.98
CA LYS A 97 -0.58 4.90 -20.14
C LYS A 97 0.30 4.16 -19.13
N VAL A 98 -0.18 3.00 -18.69
CA VAL A 98 0.59 2.04 -17.89
C VAL A 98 0.78 0.78 -18.74
N HIS A 99 2.00 0.25 -18.75
CA HIS A 99 2.34 -0.99 -19.44
C HIS A 99 2.95 -1.97 -18.45
N TYR A 100 2.27 -3.07 -18.22
CA TYR A 100 2.74 -4.15 -17.37
C TYR A 100 3.47 -5.21 -18.20
N GLN A 101 4.62 -5.64 -17.68
CA GLN A 101 5.34 -6.84 -18.12
C GLN A 101 5.68 -7.67 -16.88
N ARG A 102 6.03 -8.95 -17.08
CA ARG A 102 6.26 -9.89 -15.98
C ARG A 102 7.30 -9.42 -14.94
N HIS A 103 8.28 -8.64 -15.38
CA HIS A 103 9.41 -8.17 -14.56
C HIS A 103 9.54 -6.65 -14.48
N SER A 104 8.59 -5.91 -15.07
CA SER A 104 8.64 -4.46 -15.10
C SER A 104 7.26 -3.82 -15.24
N VAL A 105 7.14 -2.57 -14.78
CA VAL A 105 6.00 -1.71 -15.10
C VAL A 105 6.53 -0.40 -15.64
N SER A 106 6.09 -0.02 -16.83
CA SER A 106 6.43 1.26 -17.45
C SER A 106 5.22 2.18 -17.45
N ILE A 107 5.38 3.39 -16.92
CA ILE A 107 4.35 4.42 -16.88
C ILE A 107 4.77 5.53 -17.83
N GLN A 108 3.96 5.77 -18.85
CA GLN A 108 4.09 6.93 -19.72
C GLN A 108 3.41 8.11 -19.05
N VAL A 109 4.17 9.19 -18.84
CA VAL A 109 3.72 10.40 -18.15
C VAL A 109 3.86 11.61 -19.06
N LYS A 110 2.97 12.59 -18.93
CA LYS A 110 3.08 13.90 -19.57
C LYS A 110 3.99 14.79 -18.72
N GLU A 111 5.05 15.31 -19.31
CA GLU A 111 5.93 16.29 -18.67
C GLU A 111 5.41 17.72 -18.84
N GLY A 112 5.87 18.65 -18.00
CA GLY A 112 5.47 20.06 -18.04
C GLY A 112 5.86 20.79 -19.34
N ASN A 113 6.82 20.26 -20.10
CA ASN A 113 7.21 20.74 -21.44
C ASN A 113 6.27 20.24 -22.56
N GLY A 114 5.24 19.43 -22.23
CA GLY A 114 4.31 18.83 -23.18
C GLY A 114 4.81 17.54 -23.84
N GLN A 115 6.05 17.12 -23.59
CA GLN A 115 6.60 15.84 -24.04
C GLN A 115 6.12 14.70 -23.15
N SER A 116 6.30 13.46 -23.62
CA SER A 116 6.02 12.27 -22.82
C SER A 116 7.32 11.64 -22.34
N ALA A 117 7.39 11.31 -21.05
CA ALA A 117 8.47 10.56 -20.45
C ALA A 117 8.01 9.17 -20.03
N TYR A 118 8.99 8.29 -19.77
CA TYR A 118 8.74 6.96 -19.26
C TYR A 118 9.41 6.77 -17.91
N VAL A 119 8.61 6.32 -16.94
CA VAL A 119 9.09 5.83 -15.64
C VAL A 119 8.95 4.32 -15.65
N THR A 120 10.05 3.60 -15.72
CA THR A 120 10.08 2.12 -15.70
C THR A 120 10.56 1.61 -14.35
N ILE A 121 9.81 0.68 -13.78
CA ILE A 121 10.00 0.16 -12.44
C ILE A 121 10.28 -1.34 -12.53
N LYS A 122 11.31 -1.83 -11.83
CA LYS A 122 11.71 -3.24 -11.82
C LYS A 122 12.15 -3.72 -10.44
N GLY A 123 12.45 -5.02 -10.35
CA GLY A 123 13.06 -5.65 -9.17
C GLY A 123 12.09 -6.03 -8.05
N ALA A 124 10.79 -5.85 -8.28
CA ALA A 124 9.74 -6.45 -7.46
C ALA A 124 9.25 -7.77 -8.08
N GLY A 125 8.61 -8.62 -7.27
CA GLY A 125 7.99 -9.85 -7.76
C GLY A 125 6.82 -9.58 -8.71
N GLU A 126 6.46 -10.57 -9.52
CA GLU A 126 5.38 -10.49 -10.52
C GLU A 126 4.04 -10.01 -9.92
N LYS A 127 3.63 -10.61 -8.80
CA LYS A 127 2.37 -10.25 -8.12
C LYS A 127 2.36 -8.77 -7.63
N PRO A 128 3.38 -8.29 -6.90
CA PRO A 128 3.49 -6.87 -6.56
C PRO A 128 3.46 -5.93 -7.77
N LEU A 129 4.18 -6.25 -8.85
CA LEU A 129 4.20 -5.42 -10.06
C LEU A 129 2.83 -5.36 -10.73
N LEU A 130 2.12 -6.49 -10.82
CA LEU A 130 0.78 -6.52 -11.37
C LEU A 130 -0.21 -5.71 -10.53
N GLN A 131 -0.12 -5.80 -9.20
CA GLN A 131 -0.96 -5.01 -8.30
C GLN A 131 -0.66 -3.51 -8.46
N PHE A 132 0.62 -3.15 -8.52
CA PHE A 132 1.05 -1.78 -8.76
C PHE A 132 0.48 -1.23 -10.07
N ALA A 133 0.65 -1.97 -11.18
CA ALA A 133 0.12 -1.57 -12.49
C ALA A 133 -1.39 -1.31 -12.45
N ARG A 134 -2.16 -2.24 -11.86
CA ARG A 134 -3.62 -2.08 -11.70
C ARG A 134 -4.00 -0.84 -10.88
N LYS A 135 -3.23 -0.52 -9.83
CA LYS A 135 -3.49 0.65 -8.98
C LYS A 135 -3.12 1.95 -9.69
N ALA A 136 -2.02 1.97 -10.44
CA ALA A 136 -1.64 3.09 -11.29
C ALA A 136 -2.69 3.37 -12.39
N GLU A 137 -3.17 2.32 -13.06
CA GLU A 137 -4.25 2.43 -14.06
C GLU A 137 -5.55 2.94 -13.44
N PHE A 138 -5.90 2.43 -12.26
CA PHE A 138 -7.09 2.85 -11.54
C PHE A 138 -7.09 4.36 -11.29
N ILE A 139 -6.02 4.91 -10.71
CA ILE A 139 -5.93 6.34 -10.41
C ILE A 139 -5.90 7.19 -11.69
N ALA A 140 -5.22 6.74 -12.74
CA ALA A 140 -5.17 7.42 -14.03
C ALA A 140 -6.56 7.47 -14.68
N SER A 141 -7.29 6.35 -14.65
CA SER A 141 -8.66 6.29 -15.19
C SER A 141 -9.62 7.20 -14.45
N ARG A 142 -9.50 7.29 -13.11
CA ARG A 142 -10.30 8.17 -12.27
C ARG A 142 -10.00 9.64 -12.53
N ALA A 143 -8.72 10.00 -12.64
CA ALA A 143 -8.30 11.37 -12.94
C ALA A 143 -8.83 11.84 -14.30
N ARG A 144 -8.74 11.00 -15.33
CA ARG A 144 -9.33 11.30 -16.66
C ARG A 144 -10.84 11.51 -16.62
N LYS A 145 -11.55 10.66 -15.88
CA LYS A 145 -13.01 10.84 -15.71
C LYS A 145 -13.32 12.15 -14.99
N ALA A 146 -12.60 12.50 -13.94
CA ALA A 146 -12.81 13.76 -13.23
C ALA A 146 -12.54 14.99 -14.10
N GLY A 147 -11.49 14.96 -14.93
CA GLY A 147 -11.15 16.05 -15.86
C GLY A 147 -12.07 16.15 -17.09
N LEU A 148 -12.87 15.12 -17.39
CA LEU A 148 -13.90 15.18 -18.44
C LEU A 148 -15.21 15.83 -17.98
N PHE A 149 -15.37 16.02 -16.67
CA PHE A 149 -16.54 16.68 -16.06
C PHE A 149 -16.18 18.02 -15.39
N SER A 150 -14.97 18.53 -15.63
CA SER A 150 -14.47 19.82 -15.12
C SER A 150 -14.43 20.88 -16.21
#